data_AF-U6EAS7-F1
#
_entry.id   AF-U6EAS7-F1
#
_cell.length_a   1.000
_cell.length_b   1.000
_cell.length_c   1.000
_cell.angle_alpha   90.00
_cell.angle_beta   90.00
_cell.angle_gamma   90.00
#
_symmetry.space_group_name_H-M   'P 1'
#
loop_
_entity.id
_entity.type
_entity.pdbx_description
1 polymer ?
#
loop_
_entity_poly.entity_id
_entity_poly.type
_entity_poly.pdbx_seq_one_letter_code
_entity_poly.pdbx_strand_id
1 'polypeptide(L)'
;MLTVFIEFVIIWLFIRKEPGKLLLYSLLINSLTLPLATYSYIYLYPKLLLIESLVIMVEWIFLKFLLEINYTKALAISLIANASTFLVGYFL
;
A
#
# COMPACT_ATOMS: atom_id res chain seq x y z
N MET A 1 -12.04 -1.98 2.14
CA MET A 1 -12.66 -1.03 1.18
C MET A 1 -12.13 0.38 1.36
N LEU A 2 -12.17 0.96 2.56
CA LEU A 2 -11.60 2.29 2.81
C LEU A 2 -10.08 2.37 2.51
N THR A 3 -9.32 1.34 2.87
CA THR A 3 -7.88 1.22 2.58
C THR A 3 -7.59 1.32 1.08
N VAL A 4 -8.26 0.49 0.28
CA VAL A 4 -8.18 0.50 -1.20
C VAL A 4 -8.52 1.87 -1.75
N PHE A 5 -9.55 2.54 -1.23
CA PHE A 5 -9.93 3.87 -1.71
C PHE A 5 -8.85 4.92 -1.40
N ILE A 6 -8.30 4.91 -0.19
CA ILE A 6 -7.21 5.82 0.22
C ILE A 6 -5.97 5.60 -0.66
N GLU A 7 -5.57 4.35 -0.83
CA GLU A 7 -4.41 3.99 -1.64
C GLU A 7 -4.62 4.37 -3.12
N PHE A 8 -5.81 4.12 -3.68
CA PHE A 8 -6.18 4.59 -5.01
C PHE A 8 -6.03 6.11 -5.14
N VAL A 9 -6.57 6.89 -4.20
CA VAL A 9 -6.47 8.35 -4.22
C VAL A 9 -5.01 8.79 -4.22
N ILE A 10 -4.17 8.18 -3.38
CA ILE A 10 -2.74 8.52 -3.28
C ILE A 10 -2.01 8.16 -4.57
N ILE A 11 -2.17 6.94 -5.10
CA ILE A 11 -1.57 6.54 -6.37
C ILE A 11 -2.04 7.49 -7.49
N TRP A 12 -3.33 7.82 -7.54
CA TRP A 12 -3.88 8.72 -8.54
C TRP A 12 -3.31 10.14 -8.44
N LEU A 13 -3.10 10.68 -7.24
CA LEU A 13 -2.47 12.00 -7.05
C LEU A 13 -1.04 12.07 -7.62
N PHE A 14 -0.29 10.96 -7.56
CA PHE A 14 1.10 10.84 -8.03
C PHE A 14 1.25 10.50 -9.51
N ILE A 15 0.33 9.69 -10.05
CA ILE A 15 0.40 9.20 -11.44
C ILE A 15 -0.47 10.03 -12.38
N ARG A 16 -1.67 10.43 -11.94
CA ARG A 16 -2.64 11.27 -12.66
C ARG A 16 -3.00 10.77 -14.07
N LYS A 17 -2.96 9.45 -14.27
CA LYS A 17 -3.30 8.79 -15.54
C LYS A 17 -4.22 7.59 -15.31
N GLU A 18 -5.13 7.35 -16.23
CA GLU A 18 -5.97 6.13 -16.33
C GLU A 18 -6.55 5.65 -14.98
N PRO A 19 -7.49 6.40 -14.36
CA PRO A 19 -7.95 6.12 -12.99
C PRO A 19 -8.53 4.71 -12.81
N GLY A 20 -9.22 4.16 -13.83
CA GLY A 20 -9.75 2.80 -13.76
C GLY A 20 -8.65 1.74 -13.61
N LYS A 21 -7.51 1.94 -14.28
CA LYS A 21 -6.35 1.04 -14.18
C LYS A 21 -5.69 1.15 -12.81
N LEU A 22 -5.57 2.36 -12.27
CA LEU A 22 -5.02 2.59 -10.93
C LEU A 22 -5.89 1.99 -9.82
N LEU A 23 -7.21 2.05 -9.97
CA LEU A 23 -8.14 1.40 -9.03
C LEU A 23 -7.96 -0.12 -9.04
N LEU A 24 -7.80 -0.72 -10.23
CA LEU A 24 -7.51 -2.13 -10.37
C LEU A 24 -6.16 -2.51 -9.74
N TYR A 25 -5.13 -1.68 -9.93
CA TYR A 25 -3.83 -1.89 -9.27
C TYR A 25 -3.92 -1.81 -7.75
N SER A 26 -4.63 -0.83 -7.19
CA SER A 26 -4.82 -0.73 -5.74
C SER A 26 -5.56 -1.94 -5.17
N LEU A 27 -6.58 -2.45 -5.88
CA LEU A 27 -7.26 -3.70 -5.51
C LEU A 27 -6.31 -4.91 -5.52
N LEU A 28 -5.48 -5.05 -6.56
CA LEU A 28 -4.53 -6.15 -6.67
C LEU A 28 -3.48 -6.11 -5.55
N ILE A 29 -2.90 -4.93 -5.30
CA ILE A 29 -1.90 -4.73 -4.24
C ILE A 29 -2.50 -5.07 -2.89
N ASN A 30 -3.64 -4.47 -2.52
CA ASN A 30 -4.32 -4.76 -1.24
C ASN A 30 -4.68 -6.23 -1.07
N SER A 31 -5.10 -6.90 -2.15
CA SER A 31 -5.44 -8.33 -2.11
C SER A 31 -4.25 -9.22 -1.79
N LEU A 32 -3.03 -8.78 -2.08
CA LEU A 32 -1.78 -9.49 -1.78
C LEU A 32 -1.17 -9.07 -0.44
N THR A 33 -1.24 -7.78 -0.11
CA THR A 33 -0.67 -7.26 1.14
C THR A 33 -1.54 -7.57 2.35
N LEU A 34 -2.87 -7.71 2.21
CA LEU A 34 -3.75 -8.00 3.34
C LEU A 34 -3.52 -9.41 3.95
N PRO A 35 -3.44 -10.51 3.17
CA PRO A 35 -3.08 -11.81 3.73
C PRO A 35 -1.70 -11.81 4.36
N LEU A 36 -0.73 -11.11 3.74
CA LEU A 36 0.62 -10.96 4.28
C LEU A 36 0.59 -10.25 5.63
N ALA A 37 -0.06 -9.09 5.71
CA ALA A 37 -0.23 -8.34 6.95
C ALA A 37 -0.90 -9.20 8.02
N THR A 38 -2.00 -9.88 7.68
CA THR A 38 -2.74 -10.74 8.60
C THR A 38 -1.87 -11.86 9.16
N TYR A 39 -1.11 -12.54 8.30
CA TYR A 39 -0.15 -13.55 8.71
C TYR A 39 0.92 -12.94 9.63
N SER A 40 1.52 -11.82 9.24
CA SER A 40 2.51 -11.12 10.05
C SER A 40 1.96 -10.67 11.41
N TYR A 41 0.70 -10.24 11.49
CA TYR A 41 0.01 -9.90 12.74
C TYR A 41 -0.14 -11.12 13.66
N ILE A 42 -0.41 -12.31 13.14
CA ILE A 42 -0.53 -13.52 13.96
C ILE A 42 0.83 -13.91 14.60
N TYR A 43 1.93 -13.79 13.86
CA TYR A 43 3.23 -14.33 14.29
C TYR A 43 4.22 -13.30 14.85
N LEU A 44 4.09 -12.02 14.48
CA LEU A 44 5.06 -10.98 14.83
C LEU A 44 4.52 -9.93 15.80
N TYR A 45 3.24 -10.00 16.18
CA TYR A 45 2.69 -9.11 17.21
C TYR A 45 3.44 -9.27 18.55
N PRO A 46 3.77 -8.17 19.26
CA PRO A 46 3.35 -6.78 19.06
C PRO A 46 4.30 -5.91 18.22
N LYS A 47 5.18 -6.47 17.38
CA LYS A 47 6.15 -5.70 16.58
C LYS A 47 5.50 -5.00 15.38
N LEU A 48 4.58 -4.06 15.62
CA LEU A 48 3.82 -3.32 14.60
C LEU A 48 4.73 -2.69 13.54
N LEU A 49 5.80 -2.02 13.97
CA LEU A 49 6.78 -1.38 13.09
C LEU A 49 7.42 -2.37 12.10
N LEU A 50 7.67 -3.60 12.53
CA LEU A 50 8.21 -4.65 11.66
C LEU A 50 7.17 -5.12 10.64
N ILE A 51 5.92 -5.31 11.08
CA ILE A 51 4.81 -5.73 10.22
C ILE A 51 4.57 -4.68 9.12
N GLU A 52 4.42 -3.41 9.50
CA GLU A 52 4.21 -2.31 8.56
C GLU A 52 5.39 -2.17 7.59
N SER A 53 6.63 -2.32 8.07
CA SER A 53 7.80 -2.26 7.19
C SER A 53 7.80 -3.37 6.13
N LEU A 54 7.34 -4.58 6.47
CA LEU A 54 7.23 -5.70 5.53
C LEU A 54 6.16 -5.42 4.47
N VAL A 55 5.00 -4.91 4.89
CA VAL A 55 3.90 -4.55 3.98
C VAL A 55 4.36 -3.45 3.02
N ILE A 56 4.96 -2.38 3.53
CA ILE A 56 5.50 -1.27 2.74
C ILE A 56 6.54 -1.76 1.72
N MET A 57 7.44 -2.67 2.11
CA MET A 57 8.45 -3.23 1.21
C MET A 57 7.83 -4.03 0.08
N VAL A 58 6.84 -4.87 0.38
CA VAL A 58 6.16 -5.68 -0.63
C VAL A 58 5.36 -4.79 -1.58
N GLU A 59 4.59 -3.85 -1.04
CA GLU A 59 3.83 -2.88 -1.84
C GLU A 59 4.74 -2.03 -2.72
N TRP A 60 5.88 -1.58 -2.21
CA TRP A 60 6.87 -0.82 -2.98
C TRP A 60 7.32 -1.59 -4.24
N ILE A 61 7.61 -2.88 -4.10
CA ILE A 61 8.01 -3.74 -5.22
C ILE A 61 6.85 -3.88 -6.23
N PHE A 62 5.63 -4.15 -5.75
CA PHE A 62 4.47 -4.26 -6.63
C PHE A 62 4.16 -2.97 -7.40
N LEU A 63 4.18 -1.81 -6.73
CA LEU A 63 3.97 -0.52 -7.36
C LEU A 63 5.00 -0.24 -8.45
N LYS A 64 6.28 -0.56 -8.19
CA LYS A 64 7.34 -0.41 -9.19
C LYS A 64 7.03 -1.22 -10.45
N PHE A 65 6.59 -2.47 -10.30
CA PHE A 65 6.33 -3.35 -11.44
C PHE A 65 5.01 -3.04 -12.15
N LEU A 66 3.94 -2.72 -11.42
CA LEU A 66 2.62 -2.43 -12.01
C LEU A 66 2.57 -1.06 -12.68
N LEU A 67 3.24 -0.05 -12.12
CA LEU A 67 3.22 1.32 -12.64
C LEU A 67 4.42 1.64 -13.53
N GLU A 68 5.40 0.75 -13.64
CA GLU A 68 6.64 0.93 -14.40
C GLU A 68 7.37 2.25 -14.05
N ILE A 69 7.36 2.61 -12.77
CA ILE A 69 8.00 3.83 -12.24
C ILE A 69 9.34 3.53 -11.57
N ASN A 70 10.14 4.57 -11.35
CA ASN A 70 11.40 4.46 -10.62
C ASN A 70 11.18 4.03 -9.17
N TYR A 71 12.15 3.30 -8.61
CA TYR A 71 12.13 2.79 -7.23
C TYR A 71 11.87 3.88 -6.19
N THR A 72 12.48 5.05 -6.32
CA THR A 72 12.29 6.17 -5.39
C THR A 72 10.85 6.66 -5.38
N LYS A 73 10.20 6.76 -6.55
CA LYS A 73 8.80 7.17 -6.67
C LYS A 73 7.87 6.11 -6.11
N ALA A 74 8.12 4.83 -6.41
CA ALA A 74 7.33 3.72 -5.87
C ALA A 74 7.41 3.66 -4.34
N LEU A 75 8.59 3.86 -3.76
CA LEU A 75 8.79 3.84 -2.32
C LEU A 75 8.05 5.00 -1.65
N ALA A 76 8.13 6.21 -2.21
CA ALA A 76 7.40 7.37 -1.71
C ALA A 76 5.88 7.14 -1.72
N ILE A 77 5.35 6.56 -2.80
CA ILE A 77 3.91 6.24 -2.89
C ILE A 77 3.54 5.20 -1.83
N SER A 78 4.28 4.09 -1.72
CA SER A 78 4.03 3.03 -0.72
C SER A 78 4.05 3.57 0.70
N LEU A 79 5.05 4.39 1.04
CA LEU A 79 5.17 5.01 2.37
C LEU A 79 3.98 5.92 2.67
N ILE A 80 3.60 6.81 1.74
CA ILE A 80 2.50 7.75 1.94
C ILE A 80 1.17 7.01 2.02
N ALA A 81 0.96 5.99 1.18
CA ALA A 81 -0.24 5.15 1.19
C ALA A 81 -0.42 4.45 2.53
N ASN A 82 0.58 3.67 2.96
CA ASN A 82 0.54 2.93 4.22
C ASN A 82 0.50 3.83 5.44
N ALA A 83 1.23 4.95 5.45
CA ALA A 83 1.13 5.91 6.55
C ALA A 83 -0.26 6.52 6.65
N SER A 84 -0.89 6.85 5.51
CA SER A 84 -2.25 7.40 5.49
C SER A 84 -3.27 6.38 5.97
N THR A 85 -3.18 5.12 5.52
CA THR A 85 -4.10 4.07 5.97
C THR A 85 -3.89 3.73 7.44
N PHE A 86 -2.65 3.70 7.93
CA PHE A 86 -2.34 3.53 9.35
C PHE A 86 -2.95 4.66 10.20
N LEU A 87 -2.75 5.93 9.81
CA LEU A 87 -3.32 7.06 10.53
C LEU A 87 -4.85 7.01 10.54
N VAL A 88 -5.47 6.74 9.38
CA VAL A 88 -6.92 6.61 9.30
C VAL A 88 -7.41 5.46 10.18
N GLY A 89 -6.75 4.30 10.16
CA GLY A 89 -7.09 3.16 11.01
C GLY A 89 -6.79 3.37 12.50
N TYR A 90 -5.96 4.36 12.87
CA TYR A 90 -5.73 4.74 14.26
C TYR A 90 -6.83 5.64 14.81
N PHE A 91 -7.42 6.51 13.97
CA PHE A 91 -8.45 7.47 14.38
C PHE A 91 -9.89 6.98 14.23
N LEU A 92 -10.13 5.93 13.43
CA LEU A 92 -11.43 5.27 13.25
C LEU A 92 -11.47 3.95 14.02
#